data_AF-A0A2S5E920-F1
#
_entry.id   AF-A0A2S5E920-F1
#
_cell.length_a   1.000
_cell.length_b   1.000
_cell.length_c   1.000
_cell.angle_alpha   90.00
_cell.angle_beta   90.00
_cell.angle_gamma   90.00
#
_symmetry.space_group_name_H-M   'P 1'
#
loop_
_entity.id
_entity.type
_entity.pdbx_description
1 polymer ?
#
loop_
_entity_poly.entity_id
_entity_poly.type
_entity_poly.pdbx_seq_one_letter_code
_entity_poly.pdbx_strand_id
1 'polypeptide(L)'
;MQKRKVGIITFSDGRDFVHEETLEMNKKFEHRLVKALESTGEVEVVRASDIVNKPSKAKKAGKEMMKAEVEMTIFNYSIWCWPHLSVMASLYAPGPYLT
;
A
#
# COMPACT_ATOMS: atom_id res chain seq x y z
N MET A 1 2.52 -12.39 -22.34
CA MET A 1 2.39 -10.95 -22.08
C MET A 1 3.26 -10.60 -20.88
N GLN A 2 4.00 -9.50 -20.90
CA GLN A 2 4.74 -9.05 -19.72
C GLN A 2 3.74 -8.50 -18.70
N LYS A 3 3.75 -9.03 -17.46
CA LYS A 3 2.88 -8.55 -16.38
C LYS A 3 3.31 -7.16 -15.94
N ARG A 4 2.35 -6.32 -15.59
CA ARG A 4 2.61 -4.97 -15.06
C ARG A 4 2.88 -5.02 -13.56
N LYS A 5 3.93 -4.33 -13.09
CA LYS A 5 4.23 -4.28 -11.66
C LYS A 5 3.37 -3.22 -10.96
N VAL A 6 2.51 -3.65 -10.07
CA VAL A 6 1.60 -2.77 -9.31
C VAL A 6 1.98 -2.77 -7.84
N GLY A 7 2.33 -1.59 -7.32
CA GLY A 7 2.61 -1.39 -5.91
C GLY A 7 1.34 -1.23 -5.08
N ILE A 8 1.31 -1.77 -3.86
CA ILE A 8 0.24 -1.55 -2.88
C ILE A 8 0.84 -1.07 -1.57
N ILE A 9 0.34 0.06 -1.08
CA ILE A 9 0.61 0.56 0.26
C ILE A 9 -0.72 0.61 1.01
N THR A 10 -0.87 -0.24 2.02
CA THR A 10 -2.07 -0.24 2.87
C THR A 10 -1.86 0.65 4.08
N PHE A 11 -2.78 1.57 4.32
CA PHE A 11 -2.74 2.52 5.42
C PHE A 11 -3.63 2.08 6.60
N SER A 12 -3.30 2.59 7.78
CA SER A 12 -4.05 2.40 9.02
C SER A 12 -4.03 3.69 9.85
N ASP A 13 -4.77 3.70 10.96
CA ASP A 13 -4.90 4.84 11.85
C ASP A 13 -3.58 5.11 12.58
N GLY A 14 -3.22 6.38 12.76
CA GLY A 14 -1.97 6.77 13.39
C GLY A 14 -1.88 6.52 14.90
N ARG A 15 -3.01 6.26 15.57
CA ARG A 15 -3.09 5.87 16.97
C ARG A 15 -2.76 4.38 17.10
N ASP A 16 -1.77 4.05 17.94
CA ASP A 16 -1.20 2.70 17.99
C ASP A 16 -2.23 1.64 18.40
N PHE A 17 -3.09 1.92 19.38
CA PHE A 17 -4.14 1.00 19.79
C PHE A 17 -5.14 0.67 18.66
N VAL A 18 -5.55 1.68 17.86
CA VAL A 18 -6.45 1.48 16.71
C VAL A 18 -5.74 0.69 15.61
N HIS A 19 -4.46 1.01 15.37
CA HIS A 19 -3.63 0.27 14.41
C HIS A 19 -3.55 -1.21 14.76
N GLU A 20 -3.29 -1.54 16.03
CA GLU A 20 -3.19 -2.91 16.54
C GLU A 20 -4.52 -3.66 16.42
N GLU A 21 -5.63 -3.05 16.87
CA GLU A 21 -6.97 -3.64 16.79
C GLU A 21 -7.42 -3.91 15.35
N THR A 22 -7.03 -3.04 14.40
CA THR A 22 -7.45 -3.13 12.99
C THR A 22 -6.43 -3.82 12.08
N LEU A 23 -5.27 -4.24 12.61
CA LEU A 23 -4.16 -4.76 11.79
C LEU A 23 -4.57 -5.96 10.94
N GLU A 24 -5.23 -6.93 11.56
CA GLU A 24 -5.69 -8.15 10.87
C GLU A 24 -6.80 -7.87 9.87
N MET A 25 -7.65 -6.88 10.13
CA MET A 25 -8.66 -6.44 9.17
C MET A 25 -7.99 -5.84 7.92
N ASN A 26 -7.04 -4.90 8.10
CA ASN A 26 -6.30 -4.28 7.01
C ASN A 26 -5.57 -5.33 6.15
N LYS A 27 -4.88 -6.30 6.77
CA LYS A 27 -4.22 -7.40 6.06
C LYS A 27 -5.20 -8.24 5.23
N LYS A 28 -6.41 -8.51 5.75
CA LYS A 28 -7.44 -9.28 5.02
C LYS A 28 -7.94 -8.53 3.79
N PHE A 29 -8.18 -7.22 3.90
CA PHE A 29 -8.58 -6.41 2.75
C PHE A 29 -7.47 -6.28 1.71
N GLU A 30 -6.23 -6.03 2.14
CA GLU A 30 -5.06 -6.04 1.25
C GLU A 30 -4.95 -7.38 0.51
N HIS A 31 -5.03 -8.49 1.23
CA HIS A 31 -4.95 -9.83 0.63
C HIS A 31 -6.05 -10.11 -0.40
N ARG A 32 -7.27 -9.63 -0.16
CA ARG A 32 -8.37 -9.73 -1.13
C ARG A 32 -8.09 -8.91 -2.39
N LEU A 33 -7.54 -7.71 -2.23
CA LEU A 33 -7.13 -6.86 -3.35
C LEU A 33 -6.02 -7.52 -4.17
N VAL A 34 -4.96 -8.03 -3.51
CA VAL A 34 -3.87 -8.76 -4.18
C VAL A 34 -4.42 -9.92 -4.99
N LYS A 35 -5.25 -10.78 -4.38
CA LYS A 35 -5.85 -11.93 -5.07
C LYS A 35 -6.67 -11.52 -6.28
N ALA A 36 -7.48 -10.47 -6.17
CA ALA A 36 -8.30 -9.99 -7.28
C ALA A 36 -7.43 -9.51 -8.44
N LEU A 37 -6.41 -8.70 -8.15
CA LEU A 37 -5.45 -8.20 -9.13
C LEU A 37 -4.69 -9.35 -9.81
N GLU A 38 -4.07 -10.23 -9.04
CA GLU A 38 -3.27 -11.33 -9.61
C GLU A 38 -4.13 -12.33 -10.40
N SER A 39 -5.41 -12.51 -10.03
CA SER A 39 -6.33 -13.40 -10.74
C SER A 39 -6.63 -12.98 -12.19
N THR A 40 -6.38 -11.71 -12.54
CA THR A 40 -6.47 -11.24 -13.92
C THR A 40 -5.40 -11.86 -14.83
N GLY A 41 -4.27 -12.29 -14.25
CA GLY A 41 -3.09 -12.72 -15.01
C GLY A 41 -2.30 -11.57 -15.66
N GLU A 42 -2.73 -10.32 -15.49
CA GLU A 42 -2.14 -9.15 -16.14
C GLU A 42 -1.09 -8.42 -15.29
N VAL A 43 -1.15 -8.58 -13.97
CA VAL A 43 -0.35 -7.81 -13.02
C VAL A 43 0.46 -8.71 -12.08
N GLU A 44 1.62 -8.19 -11.67
CA GLU A 44 2.46 -8.69 -10.60
C GLU A 44 2.38 -7.68 -9.45
N VAL A 45 1.97 -8.12 -8.26
CA VAL A 45 1.73 -7.21 -7.14
C VAL A 45 2.96 -7.13 -6.22
N VAL A 46 3.39 -5.92 -5.91
CA VAL A 46 4.42 -5.62 -4.89
C VAL A 46 3.73 -4.97 -3.70
N ARG A 47 3.83 -5.60 -2.52
CA ARG A 47 3.23 -5.08 -1.28
C ARG A 47 4.29 -4.34 -0.47
N ALA A 48 3.92 -3.23 0.14
CA ALA A 48 4.72 -2.64 1.21
C ALA A 48 4.90 -3.65 2.36
N SER A 49 6.06 -3.60 3.02
CA SER A 49 6.37 -4.56 4.09
C SER A 49 5.56 -4.32 5.38
N ASP A 50 5.01 -3.12 5.55
CA ASP A 50 4.26 -2.70 6.74
C ASP A 50 2.88 -2.15 6.36
N ILE A 51 1.88 -2.41 7.20
CA ILE A 51 0.66 -1.59 7.23
C ILE A 51 1.04 -0.23 7.84
N VAL A 52 0.81 0.84 7.09
CA VAL A 52 1.36 2.16 7.37
C VAL A 52 0.48 2.93 8.36
N ASN A 53 0.98 3.15 9.58
CA ASN A 53 0.36 4.03 10.58
C ASN A 53 1.23 5.23 10.99
N LYS A 54 2.50 5.30 10.56
CA LYS A 54 3.43 6.38 10.94
C LYS A 54 4.14 6.96 9.72
N PRO A 55 4.60 8.22 9.76
CA PRO A 55 5.34 8.83 8.65
C PRO A 55 6.61 8.07 8.24
N SER A 56 7.32 7.48 9.21
CA SER A 56 8.51 6.67 8.95
C SER A 56 8.20 5.43 8.12
N LYS A 57 7.10 4.73 8.43
CA LYS A 57 6.59 3.59 7.65
C LYS A 57 6.12 4.04 6.26
N ALA A 58 5.45 5.19 6.14
CA ALA A 58 5.01 5.71 4.85
C ALA A 58 6.19 6.00 3.91
N LYS A 59 7.23 6.66 4.43
CA LYS A 59 8.49 6.90 3.70
C LYS A 59 9.18 5.60 3.31
N LYS A 60 9.23 4.61 4.20
CA LYS A 60 9.80 3.28 3.92
C LYS A 60 9.03 2.59 2.78
N ALA A 61 7.70 2.52 2.89
CA ALA A 61 6.82 1.92 1.88
C ALA A 61 6.98 2.57 0.50
N GLY A 62 7.00 3.91 0.44
CA GLY A 62 7.21 4.60 -0.84
C GLY A 62 8.57 4.29 -1.47
N LYS A 63 9.64 4.18 -0.66
CA LYS A 63 10.97 3.75 -1.16
C LYS A 63 11.01 2.29 -1.59
N GLU A 64 10.25 1.41 -0.95
CA GLU A 64 10.11 0.02 -1.37
C GLU A 64 9.47 -0.06 -2.76
N MET A 65 8.39 0.71 -3.00
CA MET A 65 7.75 0.79 -4.31
C MET A 65 8.71 1.31 -5.39
N MET A 66 9.45 2.37 -5.07
CA MET A 66 10.48 2.92 -5.97
C MET A 66 11.57 1.90 -6.29
N LYS A 67 12.11 1.21 -5.26
CA LYS A 67 13.15 0.18 -5.43
C LYS A 67 12.66 -1.03 -6.23
N ALA A 68 11.38 -1.37 -6.11
CA ALA A 68 10.77 -2.46 -6.86
C ALA A 68 10.42 -2.08 -8.31
N GLU A 69 10.60 -0.81 -8.68
CA GLU A 69 10.31 -0.27 -10.01
C GLU A 69 8.86 -0.56 -10.44
N VAL A 70 7.92 -0.31 -9.52
CA VAL A 70 6.48 -0.46 -9.84
C VAL A 70 6.05 0.62 -10.85
N GLU A 71 5.10 0.27 -11.71
CA GLU A 71 4.59 1.14 -12.77
C GLU A 71 3.42 2.00 -12.31
N MET A 72 2.78 1.64 -11.20
CA MET A 72 1.76 2.44 -10.51
C MET A 72 1.69 2.03 -9.03
N THR A 73 1.11 2.89 -8.20
CA THR A 73 0.91 2.59 -6.77
C THR A 73 -0.55 2.75 -6.37
N ILE A 74 -1.11 1.74 -5.72
CA ILE A 74 -2.43 1.77 -5.09
C ILE A 74 -2.25 2.12 -3.61
N PHE A 75 -2.93 3.17 -3.16
CA PHE A 75 -3.10 3.49 -1.75
C PHE A 75 -4.38 2.82 -1.27
N ASN A 76 -4.22 1.74 -0.51
CA ASN A 76 -5.35 0.94 -0.03
C ASN A 76 -5.77 1.40 1.37
N TYR A 77 -7.05 1.76 1.52
CA TYR A 77 -7.64 2.19 2.79
C TYR A 77 -8.79 1.24 3.16
N SER A 78 -8.67 0.54 4.28
CA SER A 78 -9.78 -0.27 4.82
C SER A 78 -10.48 0.41 5.99
N ILE A 79 -9.89 1.48 6.50
CA ILE A 79 -10.35 2.31 7.61
C ILE A 79 -9.92 3.77 7.39
N TRP A 80 -10.41 4.69 8.22
CA TRP A 80 -9.90 6.05 8.23
C TRP A 80 -8.41 6.08 8.64
N CYS A 81 -7.63 6.95 7.98
CA CYS A 81 -6.20 7.12 8.21
C CYS A 81 -5.85 8.62 8.18
N TRP A 82 -4.73 9.02 8.80
CA TRP A 82 -4.25 10.39 8.66
C TRP A 82 -3.83 10.69 7.20
N PRO A 83 -4.38 11.73 6.56
CA PRO A 83 -4.19 11.97 5.11
C PRO A 83 -2.73 12.26 4.74
N HIS A 84 -1.96 12.84 5.67
CA HIS A 84 -0.54 13.15 5.42
C HIS A 84 0.32 11.90 5.23
N LEU A 85 -0.11 10.72 5.67
CA LEU A 85 0.64 9.47 5.45
C LEU A 85 0.74 9.15 3.95
N SER A 86 -0.34 9.38 3.20
CA SER A 86 -0.39 9.12 1.76
C SER A 86 0.45 10.13 0.98
N VAL A 87 0.44 11.40 1.42
CA VAL A 87 1.37 12.42 0.91
C VAL A 87 2.82 12.00 1.15
N MET A 88 3.16 11.53 2.36
CA MET A 88 4.52 11.09 2.67
C MET A 88 4.99 9.89 1.84
N ALA A 89 4.08 8.96 1.53
CA ALA A 89 4.37 7.84 0.65
C ALA A 89 4.56 8.30 -0.83
N SER A 90 3.72 9.21 -1.32
CA SER A 90 3.75 9.70 -2.71
C SER A 90 4.98 10.57 -3.04
N LEU A 91 5.72 11.03 -2.04
CA LEU A 91 7.01 11.67 -2.27
C LEU A 91 8.08 10.71 -2.82
N TYR A 92 7.85 9.40 -2.70
CA TYR A 92 8.81 8.36 -3.13
C TYR A 92 8.18 7.30 -4.04
N ALA A 93 6.93 6.89 -3.78
CA ALA A 93 6.27 5.86 -4.56
C ALA A 93 6.04 6.31 -6.01
N PRO A 94 6.29 5.47 -7.03
CA PRO A 94 5.97 5.81 -8.42
C PRO A 94 4.46 5.96 -8.65
N GLY A 95 4.07 6.98 -9.41
CA GLY A 95 2.71 7.16 -9.93
C GLY A 95 2.49 6.42 -11.26
N PRO A 96 1.25 6.39 -11.80
CA PRO A 96 0.05 7.04 -11.27
C PRO A 96 -0.45 6.42 -9.96
N TYR A 97 -1.26 7.18 -9.22
CA TYR A 97 -1.84 6.74 -7.95
C TYR A 97 -3.32 6.39 -8.12
N LEU A 98 -3.74 5.30 -7.50
CA LEU A 98 -5.14 4.96 -7.27
C LEU A 98 -5.40 4.95 -5.76
N THR A 99 -6.48 5.59 -5.30
CA THR A 99 -6.84 5.75 -3.88
C THR A 99 -8.22 5.21 -3.60
#